data_AF-A0A943XYN8-F1
#
_entry.id   AF-A0A943XYN8-F1
#
_cell.length_a   1.000
_cell.length_b   1.000
_cell.length_c   1.000
_cell.angle_alpha   90.00
_cell.angle_beta   90.00
_cell.angle_gamma   90.00
#
_symmetry.space_group_name_H-M   'P 1'
#
loop_
_entity.id
_entity.type
_entity.pdbx_description
1 polymer ?
#
loop_
_entity_poly.entity_id
_entity_poly.type
_entity_poly.pdbx_seq_one_letter_code
_entity_poly.pdbx_strand_id
1 'polypeptide(L)'
;MEEMFEQTNQTEDMQMEEAQEFEESLLPQEDDGEISEDTQEIMQEAFALDVKYNGVEQRLSEDEARTYAQKGMNYDHVMEELTRLRNAPDTAIIQDLARKSGMSKEDFLNSLTAEVNLRATERENSEHEALRREVNQFRDRDAKMQRWSEFFQKHPEVSRFGDLPEEVKQAVAQGADPDAAYLQYENQHLKSRIEAAQQNAYNKAIAPGSAASAGAGEETDPFLQAFLRSI
;
A
#
# COMPACT_ATOMS: atom_id res chain seq x y z
N MET A 1 -34.14 3.93 29.56
CA MET A 1 -32.77 4.24 29.09
C MET A 1 -32.80 5.67 28.58
N GLU A 2 -33.22 6.59 29.45
CA GLU A 2 -33.48 8.01 29.14
C GLU A 2 -33.08 8.87 30.35
N GLU A 3 -33.17 8.34 31.58
CA GLU A 3 -32.74 9.03 32.82
C GLU A 3 -31.21 9.13 33.04
N MET A 4 -30.38 8.54 32.17
CA MET A 4 -28.91 8.62 32.29
C MET A 4 -28.29 9.75 31.46
N PHE A 5 -29.08 10.45 30.64
CA PHE A 5 -28.65 11.57 29.80
C PHE A 5 -29.03 12.96 30.37
N GLU A 6 -29.94 13.02 31.35
CA GLU A 6 -30.28 14.28 32.04
C GLU A 6 -29.24 14.64 33.12
N GLN A 7 -28.53 13.64 33.67
CA GLN A 7 -27.55 13.88 34.74
C GLN A 7 -26.22 14.44 34.20
N THR A 8 -25.92 14.24 32.92
CA THR A 8 -24.73 14.81 32.26
C THR A 8 -24.92 16.29 31.91
N ASN A 9 -26.12 16.71 31.49
CA ASN A 9 -26.40 18.13 31.23
C ASN A 9 -26.50 18.97 32.52
N GLN A 10 -27.01 18.41 33.63
CA GLN A 10 -27.03 19.13 34.92
C GLN A 10 -25.65 19.34 35.52
N THR A 11 -24.67 18.50 35.19
CA THR A 11 -23.31 18.63 35.74
C THR A 11 -22.47 19.63 34.94
N GLU A 12 -22.75 19.81 33.65
CA GLU A 12 -22.13 20.86 32.82
C GLU A 12 -22.73 22.24 33.08
N ASP A 13 -24.05 22.35 33.35
CA ASP A 13 -24.68 23.63 33.72
C ASP A 13 -24.19 24.14 35.10
N MET A 14 -23.98 23.26 36.10
CA MET A 14 -23.41 23.67 37.39
C MET A 14 -21.94 24.11 37.29
N GLN A 15 -21.14 23.53 36.37
CA GLN A 15 -19.74 23.92 36.18
C GLN A 15 -19.59 25.21 35.38
N MET A 16 -20.58 25.55 34.55
CA MET A 16 -20.62 26.82 33.82
C MET A 16 -21.17 27.97 34.70
N GLU A 17 -22.11 27.68 35.61
CA GLU A 17 -22.55 28.62 36.65
C GLU A 17 -21.45 28.89 37.70
N GLU A 18 -20.69 27.87 38.13
CA GLU A 18 -19.59 28.05 39.11
C GLU A 18 -18.39 28.80 38.49
N ALA A 19 -18.16 28.67 37.17
CA ALA A 19 -17.19 29.50 36.44
C ALA A 19 -17.67 30.94 36.24
N GLN A 20 -18.98 31.16 36.05
CA GLN A 20 -19.57 32.50 35.93
C GLN A 20 -19.68 33.22 37.28
N GLU A 21 -19.97 32.54 38.38
CA GLU A 21 -19.94 33.12 39.74
C GLU A 21 -18.50 33.48 40.16
N PHE A 22 -17.49 32.71 39.74
CA PHE A 22 -16.09 33.05 40.00
C PHE A 22 -15.63 34.27 39.20
N GLU A 23 -16.11 34.43 37.95
CA GLU A 23 -15.81 35.58 37.09
C GLU A 23 -16.59 36.85 37.50
N GLU A 24 -17.81 36.70 38.04
CA GLU A 24 -18.63 37.81 38.55
C GLU A 24 -18.17 38.28 39.95
N SER A 25 -17.53 37.40 40.74
CA SER A 25 -16.85 37.79 41.99
C SER A 25 -15.55 38.58 41.80
N LEU A 26 -15.07 38.71 40.55
CA LEU A 26 -13.94 39.57 40.17
C LEU A 26 -14.34 41.01 39.80
N LEU A 27 -15.64 41.34 39.80
CA LEU A 27 -16.07 42.74 39.72
C LEU A 27 -15.88 43.39 41.11
N PRO A 28 -15.14 44.52 41.19
CA PRO A 28 -14.97 45.22 42.46
C PRO A 28 -16.34 45.61 43.02
N GLN A 29 -16.71 45.07 44.18
CA GLN A 29 -17.79 45.64 44.98
C GLN A 29 -17.30 47.00 45.47
N GLU A 30 -17.93 48.07 44.96
CA GLU A 30 -17.83 49.42 45.52
C GLU A 30 -18.45 49.36 46.93
N ASP A 31 -17.59 49.12 47.93
CA ASP A 31 -17.86 49.37 49.34
C ASP A 31 -17.74 50.89 49.55
N ASP A 32 -18.88 51.54 49.82
CA ASP A 32 -19.02 52.96 50.15
C ASP A 32 -18.38 53.27 51.52
N GLY A 33 -17.07 53.12 51.60
CA GLY A 33 -16.21 53.78 52.57
C GLY A 33 -15.28 54.70 51.82
N GLU A 34 -15.55 56.02 51.85
CA GLU A 34 -14.62 57.04 51.36
C GLU A 34 -13.23 56.84 51.98
N ILE A 35 -12.36 56.15 51.26
CA ILE A 35 -10.92 56.26 51.41
C ILE A 35 -10.50 57.16 50.25
N SER A 36 -10.13 58.39 50.58
CA SER A 36 -9.66 59.39 49.62
C SER A 36 -8.57 58.82 48.70
N GLU A 37 -8.59 59.20 47.41
CA GLU A 37 -7.59 58.85 46.39
C GLU A 37 -6.14 59.09 46.89
N ASP A 38 -5.95 60.08 47.76
CA ASP A 38 -4.67 60.35 48.43
C ASP A 38 -4.14 59.15 49.25
N THR A 39 -4.97 58.31 49.85
CA THR A 39 -4.53 57.21 50.74
C THR A 39 -4.12 55.95 49.96
N GLN A 40 -4.73 55.70 48.80
CA GLN A 40 -4.36 54.58 47.93
C GLN A 40 -3.08 54.89 47.14
N GLU A 41 -2.87 56.14 46.71
CA GLU A 41 -1.58 56.57 46.16
C GLU A 41 -0.45 56.43 47.21
N ILE A 42 -0.68 56.83 48.47
CA ILE A 42 0.35 56.70 49.52
C ILE A 42 0.71 55.24 49.83
N MET A 43 -0.22 54.28 49.71
CA MET A 43 0.06 52.86 49.94
C MET A 43 0.79 52.20 48.76
N GLN A 44 0.43 52.56 47.52
CA GLN A 44 1.10 52.08 46.31
C GLN A 44 2.51 52.69 46.15
N GLU A 45 2.72 53.92 46.63
CA GLU A 45 4.05 54.56 46.67
C GLU A 45 4.91 54.07 47.86
N ALA A 46 4.30 53.49 48.90
CA ALA A 46 5.00 52.99 50.10
C ALA A 46 5.33 51.49 50.06
N PHE A 47 4.68 50.69 49.22
CA PHE A 47 5.00 49.26 49.08
C PHE A 47 6.14 49.04 48.08
N ALA A 48 7.37 49.24 48.55
CA ALA A 48 8.59 48.81 47.86
C ALA A 48 9.11 47.54 48.55
N LEU A 49 8.96 46.40 47.89
CA LEU A 49 9.53 45.14 48.38
C LEU A 49 10.97 45.04 47.87
N ASP A 50 11.94 45.25 48.76
CA ASP A 50 13.36 45.02 48.48
C ASP A 50 13.60 43.50 48.40
N VAL A 51 13.67 42.97 47.17
CA VAL A 51 13.95 41.55 46.92
C VAL A 51 15.37 41.40 46.37
N LYS A 52 16.10 40.44 46.95
CA LYS A 52 17.43 40.08 46.46
C LYS A 52 17.31 38.99 45.39
N TYR A 53 17.29 39.40 44.12
CA TYR A 53 17.26 38.48 42.99
C TYR A 53 18.67 38.37 42.36
N ASN A 54 19.21 37.15 42.29
CA ASN A 54 20.55 36.86 41.72
C ASN A 54 21.69 37.76 42.25
N GLY A 55 21.62 38.17 43.51
CA GLY A 55 22.68 38.96 44.17
C GLY A 55 22.56 40.47 44.01
N VAL A 56 21.57 40.99 43.28
CA VAL A 56 21.26 42.42 43.16
C VAL A 56 20.02 42.74 43.98
N GLU A 57 20.09 43.82 44.76
CA GLU A 57 18.94 44.35 45.50
C GLU A 57 18.04 45.12 44.52
N GLN A 58 16.82 44.64 44.32
CA GLN A 58 15.84 45.26 43.44
C GLN A 58 14.62 45.69 44.25
N ARG A 59 14.20 46.94 44.04
CA ARG A 59 12.92 47.46 44.53
C ARG A 59 11.84 47.08 43.56
N LEU A 60 10.99 46.16 43.96
CA LEU A 60 9.80 45.77 43.20
C LEU A 60 8.62 46.61 43.68
N SER A 61 7.84 47.11 42.73
CA SER A 61 6.52 47.68 43.02
C SER A 61 5.52 46.56 43.37
N GLU A 62 4.37 46.94 43.93
CA GLU A 62 3.33 45.99 44.34
C GLU A 62 2.86 45.08 43.19
N ASP A 63 2.66 45.65 41.99
CA ASP A 63 2.18 44.89 40.83
C ASP A 63 3.24 43.92 40.27
N GLU A 64 4.51 44.30 40.32
CA GLU A 64 5.62 43.43 39.93
C GLU A 64 5.77 42.28 40.93
N ALA A 65 5.69 42.58 42.23
CA ALA A 65 5.73 41.58 43.29
C ALA A 65 4.57 40.57 43.19
N ARG A 66 3.34 41.03 42.90
CA ARG A 66 2.18 40.16 42.67
C ARG A 66 2.39 39.25 41.46
N THR A 67 2.91 39.79 40.36
CA THR A 67 3.21 39.04 39.14
C THR A 67 4.28 37.97 39.37
N TYR A 68 5.36 38.30 40.08
CA TYR A 68 6.41 37.33 40.40
C TYR A 68 5.94 36.28 41.40
N ALA A 69 5.10 36.64 42.37
CA ALA A 69 4.48 35.69 43.28
C ALA A 69 3.59 34.68 42.53
N GLN A 70 2.74 35.16 41.62
CA GLN A 70 1.91 34.29 40.76
C GLN A 70 2.77 33.39 39.86
N LYS A 71 3.85 33.92 39.28
CA LYS A 71 4.80 33.11 38.50
C LYS A 71 5.54 32.09 39.35
N GLY A 72 5.88 32.41 40.59
CA GLY A 72 6.48 31.48 41.54
C GLY A 72 5.55 30.32 41.86
N MET A 73 4.28 30.61 42.17
CA MET A 73 3.26 29.58 42.39
C MET A 73 3.05 28.69 41.16
N ASN A 74 3.02 29.29 39.96
CA ASN A 74 2.93 28.54 38.71
C ASN A 74 4.19 27.68 38.45
N TYR A 75 5.38 28.21 38.78
CA TYR A 75 6.63 27.46 38.65
C TYR A 75 6.66 26.25 39.58
N ASP A 76 6.22 26.40 40.83
CA ASP A 76 6.14 25.30 41.79
C ASP A 76 5.18 24.20 41.30
N HIS A 77 4.01 24.58 40.78
CA HIS A 77 3.06 23.63 40.19
C HIS A 77 3.66 22.87 38.99
N VAL A 78 4.24 23.60 38.03
CA VAL A 78 4.88 22.97 36.85
C VAL A 78 6.07 22.11 37.26
N MET A 79 6.86 22.52 38.25
CA MET A 79 7.99 21.76 38.74
C MET A 79 7.55 20.48 39.45
N GLU A 80 6.47 20.53 40.23
CA GLU A 80 5.87 19.34 40.84
C GLU A 80 5.39 18.36 39.76
N GLU A 81 4.69 18.86 38.73
CA GLU A 81 4.21 18.05 37.61
C GLU A 81 5.36 17.42 36.81
N LEU A 82 6.39 18.19 36.49
CA LEU A 82 7.60 17.68 35.83
C LEU A 82 8.33 16.64 36.68
N THR A 83 8.39 16.87 38.00
CA THR A 83 9.00 15.91 38.92
C THR A 83 8.20 14.61 38.97
N ARG A 84 6.87 14.70 38.99
CA ARG A 84 5.96 13.55 38.94
C ARG A 84 6.11 12.77 37.64
N LEU A 85 6.09 13.45 36.49
CA LEU A 85 6.26 12.84 35.17
C LEU A 85 7.65 12.22 34.99
N ARG A 86 8.68 12.89 35.50
CA ARG A 86 10.05 12.37 35.46
C ARG A 86 10.20 11.10 36.33
N ASN A 87 9.54 11.06 37.48
CA ASN A 87 9.58 9.95 38.42
C ASN A 87 8.49 8.89 38.16
N ALA A 88 7.73 9.00 37.08
CA ALA A 88 6.73 8.01 36.72
C ALA A 88 7.38 6.61 36.60
N PRO A 89 6.68 5.53 36.97
CA PRO A 89 7.22 4.18 36.88
C PRO A 89 7.65 3.82 35.45
N ASP A 90 6.93 4.33 34.45
CA ASP A 90 7.20 4.07 33.03
C ASP A 90 8.52 4.68 32.56
N THR A 91 8.85 5.89 32.99
CA THR A 91 10.12 6.55 32.64
C THR A 91 11.30 5.84 33.29
N ALA A 92 11.13 5.33 34.52
CA ALA A 92 12.15 4.55 35.21
C ALA A 92 12.43 3.21 34.51
N ILE A 93 11.39 2.53 34.04
CA ILE A 93 11.52 1.27 33.27
C ILE A 93 12.26 1.52 31.95
N ILE A 94 11.87 2.56 31.19
CA ILE A 94 12.54 2.92 29.94
C ILE A 94 14.01 3.27 30.20
N GLN A 95 14.30 3.98 31.29
CA GLN A 95 15.68 4.33 31.65
C GLN A 95 16.53 3.11 32.02
N ASP A 96 15.96 2.12 32.72
CA ASP A 96 16.63 0.86 33.03
C ASP A 96 16.89 0.02 31.77
N LEU A 97 15.90 -0.06 30.86
CA LEU A 97 16.03 -0.73 29.58
C LEU A 97 17.10 -0.07 28.68
N ALA A 98 17.11 1.26 28.62
CA ALA A 98 18.13 2.00 27.88
C ALA A 98 19.53 1.76 28.47
N ARG A 99 19.66 1.78 29.81
CA ARG A 99 20.92 1.49 30.51
C ARG A 99 21.41 0.07 30.24
N LYS A 100 20.52 -0.92 30.29
CA LYS A 100 20.83 -2.32 29.94
C LYS A 100 21.29 -2.47 28.49
N SER A 101 20.74 -1.65 27.60
CA SER A 101 21.10 -1.60 26.18
C SER A 101 22.36 -0.77 25.91
N GLY A 102 22.94 -0.12 26.92
CA GLY A 102 24.09 0.77 26.77
C GLY A 102 23.80 2.07 26.01
N MET A 103 22.52 2.44 25.87
CA MET A 103 22.04 3.59 25.09
C MET A 103 21.49 4.68 26.01
N SER A 104 21.44 5.92 25.52
CA SER A 104 20.69 6.98 26.20
C SER A 104 19.19 6.72 26.09
N LYS A 105 18.39 7.30 27.00
CA LYS A 105 16.92 7.19 26.94
C LYS A 105 16.37 7.67 25.59
N GLU A 106 16.92 8.77 25.09
CA GLU A 106 16.50 9.39 23.83
C GLU A 106 16.85 8.51 22.63
N ASP A 107 18.08 7.98 22.58
CA ASP A 107 18.50 7.08 21.51
C ASP A 107 17.69 5.78 21.50
N PHE A 108 17.40 5.24 22.67
CA PHE A 108 16.58 4.03 22.80
C PHE A 108 15.16 4.26 22.28
N LEU A 109 14.51 5.36 22.66
CA LEU A 109 13.18 5.71 22.16
C LEU A 109 13.17 5.96 20.65
N ASN A 110 14.19 6.64 20.13
CA ASN A 110 14.34 6.86 18.69
C ASN A 110 14.50 5.54 17.94
N SER A 111 15.31 4.62 18.46
CA SER A 111 15.50 3.29 17.87
C SER A 111 14.22 2.46 17.88
N LEU A 112 13.46 2.49 18.98
CA LEU A 112 12.19 1.78 19.11
C LEU A 112 11.13 2.35 18.16
N THR A 113 11.06 3.67 18.05
CA THR A 113 10.15 4.35 17.11
C THR A 113 10.52 4.01 15.67
N ALA A 114 11.81 4.03 15.33
CA ALA A 114 12.30 3.64 14.02
C ALA A 114 11.98 2.17 13.70
N GLU A 115 12.14 1.27 14.66
CA GLU A 115 11.83 -0.16 14.50
C GLU A 115 10.32 -0.39 14.27
N VAL A 116 9.46 0.27 15.04
CA VAL A 116 8.00 0.17 14.87
C VAL A 116 7.58 0.69 13.51
N ASN A 117 8.10 1.84 13.09
CA ASN A 117 7.81 2.42 11.77
C ASN A 117 8.32 1.52 10.64
N LEU A 118 9.53 0.98 10.77
CA LEU A 118 10.10 0.05 9.79
C LEU A 118 9.20 -1.17 9.63
N ARG A 119 8.80 -1.81 10.73
CA ARG A 119 7.91 -2.97 10.69
C ARG A 119 6.54 -2.65 10.11
N ALA A 120 6.00 -1.45 10.38
CA ALA A 120 4.74 -1.00 9.79
C ALA A 120 4.89 -0.84 8.26
N THR A 121 5.96 -0.18 7.81
CA THR A 121 6.27 0.00 6.39
C THR A 121 6.57 -1.33 5.69
N GLU A 122 7.28 -2.27 6.34
CA GLU A 122 7.53 -3.61 5.78
C GLU A 122 6.24 -4.40 5.59
N ARG A 123 5.31 -4.32 6.54
CA ARG A 123 3.97 -4.93 6.40
C ARG A 123 3.22 -4.33 5.23
N GLU A 124 3.10 -3.01 5.20
CA GLU A 124 2.42 -2.28 4.12
C GLU A 124 3.04 -2.59 2.75
N ASN A 125 4.37 -2.59 2.65
CA ASN A 125 5.07 -2.94 1.41
C ASN A 125 4.82 -4.40 1.02
N SER A 126 4.87 -5.34 1.96
CA SER A 126 4.63 -6.76 1.68
C SER A 126 3.21 -7.02 1.19
N GLU A 127 2.22 -6.33 1.76
CA GLU A 127 0.81 -6.39 1.35
C GLU A 127 0.63 -5.77 -0.03
N HIS A 128 1.21 -4.60 -0.28
CA HIS A 128 1.17 -3.96 -1.60
C HIS A 128 1.87 -4.80 -2.67
N GLU A 129 2.99 -5.43 -2.36
CA GLU A 129 3.68 -6.33 -3.28
C GLU A 129 2.87 -7.61 -3.55
N ALA A 130 2.22 -8.17 -2.54
CA ALA A 130 1.32 -9.30 -2.72
C ALA A 130 0.13 -8.93 -3.62
N LEU A 131 -0.51 -7.78 -3.35
CA LEU A 131 -1.62 -7.27 -4.14
C LEU A 131 -1.20 -6.95 -5.59
N ARG A 132 -0.04 -6.33 -5.79
CA ARG A 132 0.51 -6.07 -7.14
C ARG A 132 0.77 -7.36 -7.90
N ARG A 133 1.33 -8.38 -7.24
CA ARG A 133 1.53 -9.71 -7.84
C ARG A 133 0.21 -10.34 -8.23
N GLU A 134 -0.79 -10.27 -7.37
CA GLU A 134 -2.12 -10.80 -7.64
C GLU A 134 -2.78 -10.07 -8.82
N VAL A 135 -2.81 -8.74 -8.81
CA VAL A 135 -3.36 -7.93 -9.91
C VAL A 135 -2.64 -8.21 -11.23
N ASN A 136 -1.32 -8.34 -11.23
CA ASN A 136 -0.56 -8.66 -12.44
C ASN A 136 -0.89 -10.09 -12.93
N GLN A 137 -1.04 -11.07 -12.03
CA GLN A 137 -1.46 -12.42 -12.41
C GLN A 137 -2.87 -12.44 -13.01
N PHE A 138 -3.80 -11.66 -12.46
CA PHE A 138 -5.14 -11.51 -13.04
C PHE A 138 -5.06 -10.89 -14.43
N ARG A 139 -4.34 -9.78 -14.58
CA ARG A 139 -4.15 -9.11 -15.88
C ARG A 139 -3.50 -10.02 -16.91
N ASP A 140 -2.50 -10.79 -16.54
CA ASP A 140 -1.82 -11.73 -17.43
C ASP A 140 -2.75 -12.88 -17.84
N ARG A 141 -3.58 -13.37 -16.92
CA ARG A 141 -4.61 -14.39 -17.22
C ARG A 141 -5.66 -13.85 -18.16
N ASP A 142 -6.17 -12.66 -17.88
CA ASP A 142 -7.20 -12.01 -18.71
C ASP A 142 -6.66 -11.72 -20.10
N ALA A 143 -5.44 -11.18 -20.21
CA ALA A 143 -4.79 -10.93 -21.50
C ALA A 143 -4.56 -12.22 -22.29
N LYS A 144 -4.12 -13.31 -21.64
CA LYS A 144 -4.00 -14.62 -22.30
C LYS A 144 -5.36 -15.15 -22.74
N MET A 145 -6.37 -15.07 -21.90
CA MET A 145 -7.72 -15.52 -22.21
C MET A 145 -8.32 -14.73 -23.37
N GLN A 146 -8.13 -13.41 -23.40
CA GLN A 146 -8.54 -12.54 -24.51
C GLN A 146 -7.88 -12.96 -25.81
N ARG A 147 -6.54 -13.12 -25.84
CA ARG A 147 -5.82 -13.57 -27.03
C ARG A 147 -6.34 -14.90 -27.57
N TRP A 148 -6.56 -15.88 -26.68
CA TRP A 148 -7.14 -17.16 -27.08
C TRP A 148 -8.58 -17.03 -27.57
N SER A 149 -9.39 -16.18 -26.93
CA SER A 149 -10.77 -15.94 -27.35
C SER A 149 -10.87 -15.30 -28.73
N GLU A 150 -10.01 -14.32 -29.01
CA GLU A 150 -9.92 -13.67 -30.32
C GLU A 150 -9.47 -14.64 -31.40
N PHE A 151 -8.49 -15.49 -31.09
CA PHE A 151 -8.04 -16.56 -31.98
C PHE A 151 -9.19 -17.51 -32.34
N PHE A 152 -9.92 -18.04 -31.34
CA PHE A 152 -11.03 -18.97 -31.59
C PHE A 152 -12.22 -18.31 -32.32
N GLN A 153 -12.41 -17.00 -32.18
CA GLN A 153 -13.41 -16.27 -32.95
C GLN A 153 -13.02 -16.13 -34.44
N LYS A 154 -11.74 -15.90 -34.74
CA LYS A 154 -11.24 -15.79 -36.11
C LYS A 154 -11.12 -17.15 -36.81
N HIS A 155 -10.80 -18.19 -36.04
CA HIS A 155 -10.55 -19.54 -36.52
C HIS A 155 -11.57 -20.53 -35.96
N PRO A 156 -12.85 -20.48 -36.40
CA PRO A 156 -13.89 -21.39 -35.91
C PRO A 156 -13.60 -22.86 -36.24
N GLU A 157 -12.75 -23.15 -37.23
CA GLU A 157 -12.29 -24.49 -37.59
C GLU A 157 -11.46 -25.18 -36.50
N VAL A 158 -10.83 -24.41 -35.60
CA VAL A 158 -10.11 -24.93 -34.43
C VAL A 158 -10.89 -24.54 -33.19
N SER A 159 -11.66 -25.47 -32.61
CA SER A 159 -12.56 -25.14 -31.48
C SER A 159 -11.91 -25.30 -30.10
N ARG A 160 -10.76 -25.98 -30.00
CA ARG A 160 -10.07 -26.24 -28.74
C ARG A 160 -8.57 -26.33 -28.97
N PHE A 161 -7.81 -26.09 -27.90
CA PHE A 161 -6.35 -26.20 -27.91
C PHE A 161 -5.84 -27.57 -28.40
N GLY A 162 -6.60 -28.64 -28.16
CA GLY A 162 -6.24 -30.00 -28.59
C GLY A 162 -6.20 -30.18 -30.12
N ASP A 163 -6.98 -29.38 -30.87
CA ASP A 163 -7.08 -29.49 -32.32
C ASP A 163 -5.98 -28.69 -33.04
N LEU A 164 -5.16 -27.94 -32.30
CA LEU A 164 -4.03 -27.20 -32.86
C LEU A 164 -2.94 -28.15 -33.37
N PRO A 165 -2.28 -27.83 -34.49
CA PRO A 165 -1.04 -28.50 -34.92
C PRO A 165 0.06 -28.38 -33.86
N GLU A 166 0.95 -29.38 -33.79
CA GLU A 166 2.03 -29.41 -32.80
C GLU A 166 3.02 -28.26 -32.98
N GLU A 167 3.28 -27.84 -34.22
CA GLU A 167 4.15 -26.71 -34.54
C GLU A 167 3.61 -25.41 -33.94
N VAL A 168 2.28 -25.21 -34.00
CA VAL A 168 1.62 -24.04 -33.44
C VAL A 168 1.65 -24.07 -31.93
N LYS A 169 1.39 -25.24 -31.31
CA LYS A 169 1.50 -25.41 -29.85
C LYS A 169 2.89 -25.08 -29.35
N GLN A 170 3.94 -25.54 -30.04
CA GLN A 170 5.32 -25.25 -29.69
C GLN A 170 5.65 -23.76 -29.85
N ALA A 171 5.22 -23.12 -30.93
CA ALA A 171 5.42 -21.69 -31.14
C ALA A 171 4.77 -20.85 -30.03
N VAL A 172 3.53 -21.15 -29.65
CA VAL A 172 2.82 -20.45 -28.58
C VAL A 172 3.44 -20.74 -27.21
N ALA A 173 3.93 -21.96 -26.98
CA ALA A 173 4.68 -22.30 -25.77
C ALA A 173 6.00 -21.50 -25.64
N GLN A 174 6.60 -21.12 -26.77
CA GLN A 174 7.76 -20.22 -26.83
C GLN A 174 7.39 -18.73 -26.71
N GLY A 175 6.10 -18.40 -26.57
CA GLY A 175 5.60 -17.04 -26.38
C GLY A 175 5.16 -16.34 -27.67
N ALA A 176 5.07 -17.05 -28.81
CA ALA A 176 4.50 -16.49 -30.02
C ALA A 176 2.98 -16.23 -29.86
N ASP A 177 2.48 -15.28 -30.65
CA ASP A 177 1.04 -15.02 -30.71
C ASP A 177 0.29 -16.18 -31.40
N PRO A 178 -0.84 -16.69 -30.85
CA PRO A 178 -1.57 -17.82 -31.43
C PRO A 178 -2.03 -17.61 -32.88
N ASP A 179 -2.49 -16.40 -33.20
CA ASP A 179 -2.98 -16.03 -34.53
C ASP A 179 -1.82 -16.05 -35.53
N ALA A 180 -0.73 -15.39 -35.19
CA ALA A 180 0.46 -15.35 -36.03
C ALA A 180 1.09 -16.74 -36.24
N ALA A 181 1.16 -17.55 -35.19
CA ALA A 181 1.70 -18.90 -35.25
C ALA A 181 0.86 -19.80 -36.17
N TYR A 182 -0.47 -19.73 -36.06
CA TYR A 182 -1.37 -20.50 -36.91
C TYR A 182 -1.30 -20.06 -38.37
N LEU A 183 -1.29 -18.75 -38.62
CA LEU A 183 -1.12 -18.21 -39.98
C LEU A 183 0.20 -18.67 -40.61
N GLN A 184 1.29 -18.72 -39.85
CA GLN A 184 2.57 -19.23 -40.36
C GLN A 184 2.49 -20.71 -40.73
N TYR A 185 1.89 -21.53 -39.87
CA TYR A 185 1.66 -22.95 -40.16
C TYR A 185 0.82 -23.14 -41.43
N GLU A 186 -0.30 -22.43 -41.54
CA GLU A 186 -1.18 -22.53 -42.71
C GLU A 186 -0.46 -22.11 -43.99
N ASN A 187 0.28 -21.01 -43.95
CA ASN A 187 1.07 -20.55 -45.09
C ASN A 187 2.12 -21.58 -45.52
N GLN A 188 2.82 -22.22 -44.58
CA GLN A 188 3.79 -23.27 -44.90
C GLN A 188 3.10 -24.48 -45.52
N HIS A 189 2.01 -24.95 -44.91
CA HIS A 189 1.26 -26.08 -45.40
C HIS A 189 0.68 -25.84 -46.81
N LEU A 190 0.14 -24.64 -47.06
CA LEU A 190 -0.35 -24.24 -48.38
C LEU A 190 0.77 -24.19 -49.41
N LYS A 191 1.93 -23.62 -49.07
CA LYS A 191 3.10 -23.60 -49.96
C LYS A 191 3.55 -25.01 -50.33
N SER A 192 3.69 -25.90 -49.36
CA SER A 192 4.06 -27.31 -49.62
C SER A 192 3.03 -28.02 -50.49
N ARG A 193 1.72 -27.76 -50.29
CA ARG A 193 0.67 -28.32 -51.16
C ARG A 193 0.74 -27.78 -52.59
N ILE A 194 1.03 -26.50 -52.76
CA ILE A 194 1.20 -25.88 -54.08
C ILE A 194 2.42 -26.47 -54.79
N GLU A 195 3.56 -26.57 -54.11
CA GLU A 195 4.78 -27.17 -54.64
C GLU A 195 4.55 -28.63 -55.05
N ALA A 196 3.91 -29.43 -54.18
CA ALA A 196 3.56 -30.82 -54.49
C ALA A 196 2.62 -30.91 -55.70
N ALA A 197 1.61 -30.05 -55.78
CA ALA A 197 0.69 -30.00 -56.93
C ALA A 197 1.41 -29.60 -58.23
N GLN A 198 2.31 -28.62 -58.18
CA GLN A 198 3.13 -28.19 -59.31
C GLN A 198 4.07 -29.30 -59.77
N GLN A 199 4.76 -29.97 -58.83
CA GLN A 199 5.65 -31.08 -59.15
C GLN A 199 4.88 -32.25 -59.76
N ASN A 200 3.71 -32.58 -59.22
CA ASN A 200 2.85 -33.62 -59.78
C ASN A 200 2.38 -33.28 -61.20
N ALA A 201 2.03 -32.00 -61.46
CA ALA A 201 1.67 -31.54 -62.80
C ALA A 201 2.85 -31.60 -63.78
N TYR A 202 4.04 -31.17 -63.34
CA TYR A 202 5.28 -31.25 -64.11
C TYR A 202 5.64 -32.70 -64.46
N ASN A 203 5.65 -33.58 -63.46
CA ASN A 203 5.90 -35.01 -63.64
C ASN A 203 4.88 -35.63 -64.61
N LYS A 204 3.59 -35.26 -64.52
CA LYS A 204 2.56 -35.73 -65.45
C LYS A 204 2.77 -35.23 -66.88
N ALA A 205 3.29 -34.02 -67.07
CA ALA A 205 3.54 -33.43 -68.38
C ALA A 205 4.80 -34.02 -69.06
N ILE A 206 5.80 -34.41 -68.28
CA ILE A 206 7.10 -34.89 -68.80
C ILE A 206 7.21 -36.41 -68.78
N ALA A 207 6.45 -37.09 -67.92
CA ALA A 207 6.37 -38.54 -67.96
C ALA A 207 5.94 -38.97 -69.37
N PRO A 208 6.78 -39.70 -70.12
CA PRO A 208 6.35 -40.30 -71.37
C PRO A 208 5.15 -41.18 -71.04
N GLY A 209 4.05 -40.96 -71.76
CA GLY A 209 2.70 -41.34 -71.38
C GLY A 209 2.60 -42.69 -70.66
N SER A 210 1.86 -42.70 -69.55
CA SER A 210 1.59 -43.91 -68.76
C SER A 210 1.34 -45.09 -69.69
N ALA A 211 2.09 -46.18 -69.48
CA ALA A 211 1.98 -47.47 -70.16
C ALA A 211 0.63 -48.18 -69.92
N ALA A 212 -0.46 -47.43 -69.78
CA ALA A 212 -1.83 -47.92 -69.70
C ALA A 212 -2.41 -48.28 -71.08
N SER A 213 -1.78 -47.87 -72.19
CA SER A 213 -2.21 -48.25 -73.55
C SER A 213 -1.48 -49.44 -74.16
N ALA A 214 -0.49 -50.03 -73.48
CA ALA A 214 0.27 -51.20 -73.98
C ALA A 214 -0.25 -52.56 -73.45
N GLY A 215 -1.33 -52.57 -72.66
CA GLY A 215 -1.84 -53.78 -71.99
C GLY A 215 -3.27 -54.18 -72.35
N ALA A 216 -3.81 -53.68 -73.46
CA ALA A 216 -5.13 -54.09 -73.97
C ALA A 216 -5.00 -55.03 -75.19
N GLY A 217 -3.97 -55.88 -75.19
CA GLY A 217 -3.78 -56.96 -76.15
C GLY A 217 -3.50 -58.24 -75.39
N GLU A 218 -4.37 -59.23 -75.56
CA GLU A 218 -4.23 -60.59 -75.05
C GLU A 218 -2.88 -61.19 -75.49
N GLU A 219 -1.91 -61.25 -74.59
CA GLU A 219 -0.84 -62.24 -74.68
C GLU A 219 -0.42 -62.57 -73.25
N THR A 220 -1.00 -63.66 -72.72
CA THR A 220 -0.52 -64.29 -71.48
C THR A 220 0.99 -64.47 -71.56
N ASP A 221 1.69 -63.84 -70.62
CA ASP A 221 3.14 -63.87 -70.47
C ASP A 221 3.67 -65.33 -70.52
N PRO A 222 4.62 -65.66 -71.42
CA PRO A 222 5.24 -66.98 -71.51
C PRO A 222 5.79 -67.49 -70.16
N PHE A 223 6.18 -66.59 -69.25
CA PHE A 223 6.64 -66.95 -67.91
C PHE A 223 5.51 -67.53 -67.04
N LEU A 224 4.30 -66.94 -67.10
CA LEU A 224 3.13 -67.43 -66.37
C LEU A 224 2.66 -68.79 -66.90
N GLN A 225 2.78 -69.01 -68.21
CA GLN A 225 2.46 -70.31 -68.81
C GLN A 225 3.46 -71.40 -68.41
N ALA A 226 4.75 -71.08 -68.27
CA ALA A 226 5.77 -72.04 -67.84
C ALA A 226 5.60 -72.44 -66.36
N PHE A 227 5.26 -71.47 -65.49
CA PHE A 227 5.09 -71.70 -64.06
C PHE A 227 3.89 -72.61 -63.73
N LEU A 228 2.77 -72.44 -64.46
CA LEU A 228 1.58 -73.28 -64.29
C LEU A 228 1.74 -74.71 -64.83
N ARG A 229 2.79 -74.98 -65.60
CA ARG A 229 3.12 -76.33 -66.11
C ARG A 229 4.10 -77.10 -65.23
N SER A 230 4.69 -76.48 -64.20
CA SER A 230 5.66 -77.10 -63.31
C SER A 230 5.12 -77.44 -61.91
N ILE A 231 3.80 -77.48 -61.75
CA ILE A 231 3.08 -78.01 -60.58
C ILE A 231 2.31 -79.23 -61.03
#